data_AF-A0A641AT57-F1
#
_entry.id   AF-A0A641AT57-F1
#
_cell.length_a   1.000
_cell.length_b   1.000
_cell.length_c   1.000
_cell.angle_alpha   90.00
_cell.angle_beta   90.00
_cell.angle_gamma   90.00
#
_symmetry.space_group_name_H-M   'P 1'
#
loop_
_entity.id
_entity.type
_entity.pdbx_description
1 polymer ?
#
loop_
_entity_poly.entity_id
_entity_poly.type
_entity_poly.pdbx_seq_one_letter_code
_entity_poly.pdbx_strand_id
1 'polypeptide(L)'
;MSNQTPSTPRRTSPHPSAELVALRRVQRRVGAIAFFAVAIHGVLGLIVVAHVVKGEDRGSDAVLLLVMSGVFAVVTYVVVRVILAARLWAPAWIALSLVPTAIGFVWVL
;
A
#
# COMPACT_ATOMS: atom_id res chain seq x y z
N MET A 1 -54.24 -36.23 -14.17
CA MET A 1 -53.66 -35.36 -13.12
C MET A 1 -52.17 -35.29 -13.36
N SER A 2 -51.68 -34.21 -13.96
CA SER A 2 -50.26 -34.03 -14.31
C SER A 2 -49.55 -33.31 -13.16
N ASN A 3 -48.71 -34.01 -12.41
CA ASN A 3 -47.94 -33.44 -11.31
C ASN A 3 -46.84 -32.52 -11.86
N GLN A 4 -46.93 -31.22 -11.61
CA GLN A 4 -45.86 -30.27 -11.90
C GLN A 4 -44.77 -30.42 -10.82
N THR A 5 -43.59 -30.87 -11.22
CA THR A 5 -42.38 -30.86 -10.38
C THR A 5 -41.94 -29.40 -10.14
N PRO A 6 -41.55 -28.99 -8.93
CA PRO A 6 -41.11 -27.63 -8.67
C PRO A 6 -39.82 -27.35 -9.45
N SER A 7 -39.87 -26.38 -10.35
CA SER A 7 -38.71 -25.87 -11.08
C SER A 7 -37.76 -25.19 -10.08
N THR A 8 -36.63 -25.83 -9.79
CA THR A 8 -35.54 -25.22 -9.01
C THR A 8 -35.16 -23.89 -9.65
N PRO A 9 -35.08 -22.77 -8.89
CA PRO A 9 -34.69 -21.50 -9.46
C PRO A 9 -33.27 -21.64 -10.02
N ARG A 10 -33.15 -21.54 -11.34
CA ARG A 10 -31.87 -21.50 -12.04
C ARG A 10 -31.09 -20.35 -11.43
N ARG A 11 -30.01 -20.65 -10.69
CA ARG A 11 -29.00 -19.65 -10.30
C ARG A 11 -28.59 -18.96 -11.59
N THR A 12 -29.04 -17.73 -11.78
CA THR A 12 -28.58 -16.85 -12.85
C THR A 12 -27.09 -16.68 -12.63
N SER A 13 -26.28 -17.37 -13.45
CA SER A 13 -24.84 -17.18 -13.48
C SER A 13 -24.57 -15.68 -13.58
N PRO A 14 -23.74 -15.09 -12.71
CA PRO A 14 -23.45 -13.67 -12.79
C PRO A 14 -22.94 -13.36 -14.21
N HIS A 15 -23.40 -12.25 -14.77
CA HIS A 15 -23.02 -11.79 -16.10
C HIS A 15 -21.48 -11.85 -16.22
N PRO A 16 -20.88 -12.44 -17.27
CA PRO A 16 -19.42 -12.61 -17.38
C PRO A 16 -18.62 -11.32 -17.15
N SER A 17 -19.22 -10.17 -17.44
CA SER A 17 -18.67 -8.84 -17.19
C SER A 17 -18.54 -8.51 -15.69
N ALA A 18 -19.52 -8.90 -14.86
CA ALA A 18 -19.50 -8.62 -13.42
C ALA A 18 -18.39 -9.41 -12.72
N GLU A 19 -18.16 -10.66 -13.15
CA GLU A 19 -17.09 -11.50 -12.63
C GLU A 19 -15.70 -10.94 -12.98
N LEU A 20 -15.48 -10.55 -14.24
CA LEU A 20 -14.24 -9.92 -14.67
C LEU A 20 -13.93 -8.62 -13.91
N VAL A 21 -14.95 -7.83 -13.56
CA VAL A 21 -14.79 -6.61 -12.76
C VAL A 21 -14.42 -6.96 -11.31
N ALA A 22 -15.02 -8.00 -10.73
CA ALA A 22 -14.67 -8.47 -9.39
C ALA A 22 -13.22 -8.98 -9.35
N LEU A 23 -12.81 -9.79 -10.32
CA LEU A 23 -11.43 -10.29 -10.43
C LEU A 23 -10.41 -9.15 -10.56
N ARG A 24 -10.66 -8.14 -11.40
CA ARG A 24 -9.78 -6.96 -11.50
C ARG A 24 -9.64 -6.21 -10.18
N ARG A 25 -10.70 -6.13 -9.37
CA ARG A 25 -10.64 -5.51 -8.04
C ARG A 25 -9.74 -6.30 -7.09
N VAL A 26 -9.85 -7.63 -7.09
CA VAL A 26 -9.00 -8.50 -6.27
C VAL A 26 -7.55 -8.39 -6.74
N GLN A 27 -7.29 -8.50 -8.04
CA GLN A 27 -5.94 -8.42 -8.61
C GLN A 27 -5.25 -7.10 -8.25
N ARG A 28 -5.95 -5.96 -8.35
CA ARG A 28 -5.42 -4.66 -7.92
C ARG A 28 -5.09 -4.63 -6.43
N ARG A 29 -5.95 -5.19 -5.57
CA ARG A 29 -5.70 -5.24 -4.12
C ARG A 29 -4.49 -6.10 -3.79
N VAL A 30 -4.41 -7.30 -4.38
CA VAL A 30 -3.27 -8.20 -4.19
C VAL A 30 -1.98 -7.55 -4.66
N GLY A 31 -1.99 -6.92 -5.85
CA GLY A 31 -0.83 -6.19 -6.38
C GLY A 31 -0.42 -5.02 -5.49
N ALA A 32 -1.39 -4.26 -4.96
CA ALA A 32 -1.12 -3.14 -4.06
C ALA A 32 -0.50 -3.62 -2.73
N ILE A 33 -1.03 -4.70 -2.15
CA ILE A 33 -0.52 -5.29 -0.90
C ILE A 33 0.90 -5.84 -1.13
N ALA A 34 1.11 -6.60 -2.20
CA ALA A 34 2.42 -7.16 -2.52
C ALA A 34 3.48 -6.08 -2.74
N PHE A 35 3.14 -5.04 -3.53
CA PHE A 35 4.02 -3.90 -3.73
C PHE A 35 4.33 -3.18 -2.41
N PHE A 36 3.30 -2.88 -1.61
CA PHE A 36 3.46 -2.20 -0.33
C PHE A 36 4.37 -2.98 0.62
N ALA A 37 4.17 -4.29 0.71
CA ALA A 37 4.98 -5.17 1.55
C ALA A 37 6.47 -5.12 1.18
N VAL A 38 6.81 -5.01 -0.11
CA VAL A 38 8.21 -4.85 -0.54
C VAL A 38 8.69 -3.42 -0.29
N ALA A 39 7.93 -2.41 -0.70
CA ALA A 39 8.35 -1.01 -0.66
C ALA A 39 8.58 -0.50 0.77
N ILE A 40 7.77 -0.95 1.75
CA ILE A 40 7.91 -0.52 3.15
C ILE A 40 9.26 -0.94 3.75
N HIS A 41 9.88 -2.03 3.27
CA HIS A 41 11.22 -2.41 3.71
C HIS A 41 12.27 -1.36 3.34
N GLY A 42 12.11 -0.67 2.20
CA GLY A 42 12.99 0.44 1.83
C GLY A 42 12.88 1.61 2.81
N VAL A 43 11.65 1.96 3.20
CA VAL A 43 11.38 3.04 4.18
C VAL A 43 12.00 2.71 5.54
N LEU A 44 11.75 1.50 6.05
CA LEU A 44 12.26 1.03 7.35
C LEU A 44 13.78 0.84 7.31
N GLY A 45 14.31 0.27 6.23
CA GLY A 45 15.74 0.05 6.04
C GLY A 45 16.52 1.37 6.07
N LEU A 46 16.03 2.40 5.39
CA LEU A 46 16.66 3.74 5.42
C LEU A 46 16.68 4.34 6.83
N ILE A 47 15.60 4.17 7.62
CA ILE A 47 15.54 4.66 9.01
C ILE A 47 16.55 3.93 9.89
N VAL A 48 16.63 2.60 9.77
CA VAL A 48 17.58 1.79 10.54
C VAL A 48 19.02 2.17 10.19
N VAL A 49 19.34 2.33 8.91
CA VAL A 49 20.68 2.76 8.47
C VAL A 49 20.98 4.17 8.97
N ALA A 50 20.01 5.09 8.94
CA ALA A 50 20.18 6.43 9.49
C ALA A 50 20.57 6.39 10.98
N HIS A 51 19.93 5.52 11.77
CA HIS A 51 20.29 5.32 13.17
C HIS A 51 21.73 4.83 13.33
N VAL A 52 22.14 3.82 12.56
CA VAL A 52 23.51 3.27 12.61
C VAL A 52 24.53 4.35 12.27
N VAL A 53 24.31 5.09 11.17
CA VAL A 53 25.22 6.14 10.70
C VAL A 53 25.31 7.32 11.67
N LYS A 54 24.23 7.66 12.40
CA LYS A 54 24.29 8.67 13.47
C LYS A 54 25.26 8.24 14.59
N GLY A 55 25.33 6.94 14.90
CA GLY A 55 26.27 6.40 15.89
C GLY A 55 27.75 6.53 15.50
N GLU A 56 28.04 6.79 14.22
CA GLU A 56 29.39 7.02 13.69
C GLU A 56 29.77 8.51 13.63
N ASP A 57 29.03 9.38 14.33
CA ASP A 57 29.19 10.85 14.31
C ASP A 57 28.94 11.50 12.93
N ARG A 58 28.25 10.76 12.04
CA ARG A 58 27.88 11.20 10.68
C ARG A 58 26.45 11.72 10.63
N GLY A 59 26.16 12.72 11.47
CA GLY A 59 24.81 13.27 11.64
C GLY A 59 24.17 13.81 10.35
N SER A 60 24.96 14.42 9.45
CA SER A 60 24.46 14.91 8.15
C SER A 60 23.90 13.80 7.27
N ASP A 61 24.58 12.66 7.25
CA ASP A 61 24.22 11.50 6.42
C ASP A 61 22.97 10.82 6.98
N ALA A 62 22.86 10.74 8.31
CA ALA A 62 21.65 10.25 8.99
C ALA A 62 20.42 11.11 8.64
N VAL A 63 20.55 12.44 8.65
CA VAL A 63 19.46 13.35 8.24
C VAL A 63 19.09 13.14 6.77
N LEU A 64 20.07 13.03 5.87
CA LEU A 64 19.82 12.77 4.46
C LEU A 64 19.04 11.46 4.25
N LEU A 65 19.42 10.39 4.95
CA LEU A 65 18.74 9.09 4.88
C LEU A 65 17.29 9.15 5.40
N LEU A 66 17.03 9.90 6.46
CA LEU A 66 15.67 10.14 6.96
C LEU A 66 14.82 10.93 5.97
N VAL A 67 15.38 11.95 5.33
CA VAL A 67 14.69 12.70 4.26
C VAL A 67 14.37 11.78 3.09
N MET A 68 15.32 10.95 2.66
CA MET A 68 15.10 9.97 1.59
C MET A 68 14.05 8.92 1.95
N SER A 69 13.99 8.49 3.22
CA SER A 69 12.92 7.62 3.72
C SER A 69 11.54 8.27 3.53
N GLY A 70 11.42 9.57 3.80
CA GLY A 70 10.20 10.34 3.55
C GLY A 70 9.81 10.40 2.08
N VAL A 71 10.78 10.60 1.18
CA VAL A 71 10.54 10.55 -0.28
C VAL A 71 10.00 9.17 -0.69
N PHE A 72 10.62 8.09 -0.21
CA PHE A 72 10.15 6.74 -0.48
C PHE A 72 8.75 6.45 0.06
N ALA A 73 8.41 6.98 1.23
CA ALA A 73 7.07 6.88 1.80
C ALA A 73 6.02 7.54 0.88
N VAL A 74 6.30 8.74 0.36
CA VAL A 74 5.41 9.45 -0.58
C VAL A 74 5.28 8.70 -1.90
N VAL A 75 6.39 8.21 -2.46
CA VAL A 75 6.37 7.40 -3.70
C VAL A 75 5.54 6.14 -3.50
N THR A 76 5.74 5.45 -2.38
CA THR A 76 4.99 4.24 -2.03
C THR A 76 3.49 4.53 -1.96
N TYR A 77 3.10 5.62 -1.28
CA TYR A 77 1.72 6.09 -1.25
C TYR A 77 1.14 6.27 -2.66
N VAL A 78 1.83 7.04 -3.51
CA VAL A 78 1.36 7.33 -4.87
C VAL A 78 1.16 6.04 -5.67
N VAL A 79 2.15 5.14 -5.66
CA VAL A 79 2.07 3.88 -6.43
C VAL A 79 0.93 2.99 -5.93
N VAL A 80 0.76 2.83 -4.62
CA VAL A 80 -0.35 2.05 -4.05
C VAL A 80 -1.70 2.62 -4.49
N ARG A 81 -1.88 3.94 -4.48
CA ARG A 81 -3.12 4.58 -4.93
C ARG A 81 -3.37 4.38 -6.42
N VAL A 82 -2.33 4.46 -7.25
CA VAL A 82 -2.41 4.18 -8.69
C VAL A 82 -2.84 2.73 -8.94
N ILE A 83 -2.23 1.76 -8.25
CA ILE A 83 -2.59 0.34 -8.40
C ILE A 83 -4.07 0.13 -8.03
N LEU A 84 -4.51 0.73 -6.92
CA LEU A 84 -5.90 0.65 -6.46
C LEU A 84 -6.89 1.45 -7.31
N ALA A 85 -6.44 2.21 -8.32
CA ALA A 85 -7.24 3.19 -9.07
C ALA A 85 -8.01 4.14 -8.14
N ALA A 86 -7.37 4.58 -7.06
CA ALA A 86 -7.95 5.45 -6.07
C ALA A 86 -7.45 6.89 -6.23
N ARG A 87 -8.21 7.87 -5.73
CA ARG A 87 -7.86 9.29 -5.85
C ARG A 87 -6.53 9.61 -5.14
N LEU A 88 -5.62 10.31 -5.81
CA LEU A 88 -4.29 10.64 -5.25
C LEU A 88 -4.34 11.72 -4.17
N TRP A 89 -5.37 12.57 -4.17
CA TRP A 89 -5.52 13.62 -3.17
C TRP A 89 -6.32 13.09 -1.98
N ALA A 90 -5.62 12.49 -1.02
CA ALA A 90 -6.23 11.99 0.22
C ALA A 90 -5.33 12.28 1.43
N PRO A 91 -5.45 13.47 2.05
CA PRO A 91 -4.49 13.99 3.02
C PRO A 91 -4.29 13.09 4.23
N ALA A 92 -5.36 12.46 4.74
CA ALA A 92 -5.26 11.49 5.83
C ALA A 92 -4.33 10.30 5.50
N TRP A 93 -4.35 9.82 4.25
CA TRP A 93 -3.51 8.71 3.82
C TRP A 93 -2.08 9.14 3.52
N ILE A 94 -1.88 10.38 3.07
CA ILE A 94 -0.55 10.98 2.93
C ILE A 94 0.10 11.08 4.31
N ALA A 95 -0.62 11.65 5.28
CA ALA A 95 -0.15 11.72 6.67
C ALA A 95 0.18 10.33 7.21
N LEU A 96 -0.68 9.34 6.99
CA LEU A 96 -0.44 7.96 7.42
C LEU A 96 0.82 7.35 6.79
N SER A 97 1.08 7.60 5.50
CA SER A 97 2.27 7.08 4.82
C SER A 97 3.57 7.65 5.41
N LEU A 98 3.52 8.87 5.95
CA LEU A 98 4.67 9.54 6.54
C LEU A 98 4.91 9.17 8.01
N VAL A 99 3.99 8.45 8.67
CA VAL A 99 4.12 8.06 10.09
C VAL A 99 5.44 7.33 10.39
N PRO A 100 5.88 6.31 9.62
CA PRO A 100 7.14 5.63 9.90
C PRO A 100 8.34 6.58 9.83
N THR A 101 8.36 7.47 8.84
CA THR A 101 9.41 8.47 8.68
C THR A 101 9.39 9.46 9.84
N ALA A 102 8.23 9.97 10.25
CA ALA A 102 8.10 10.88 11.40
C ALA A 102 8.59 10.24 12.70
N ILE A 103 8.25 8.97 12.95
CA ILE A 103 8.77 8.18 14.08
C ILE A 103 10.29 8.05 13.97
N GLY A 104 10.82 7.76 12.77
CA GLY A 104 12.24 7.70 12.51
C GLY A 104 12.95 9.02 12.83
N PHE A 105 12.36 10.17 12.47
CA PHE A 105 12.89 11.49 12.85
C PHE A 105 12.96 11.67 14.37
N VAL A 106 11.89 11.34 15.11
CA VAL A 106 11.86 11.47 16.58
C VAL A 106 12.82 10.51 17.28
N TRP A 107 13.01 9.31 16.72
CA TRP A 107 13.90 8.31 17.31
C TRP A 107 15.37 8.58 17.00
N VAL A 108 15.67 8.98 15.76
CA VAL A 108 17.05 9.17 15.32
C VAL A 108 17.58 10.53 15.72
N LEU A 109 16.82 11.64 15.67
CA LEU A 109 17.31 12.97 16.07
C LEU A 109 17.21 13.21 17.57
#